data_AF-A0A7L4PRP7-F1
#
_entry.id   AF-A0A7L4PRP7-F1
#
_cell.length_a   1.000
_cell.length_b   1.000
_cell.length_c   1.000
_cell.angle_alpha   90.00
_cell.angle_beta   90.00
_cell.angle_gamma   90.00
#
_symmetry.space_group_name_H-M   'P 1'
#
loop_
_entity.id
_entity.type
_entity.pdbx_description
1 polymer ?
#
loop_
_entity_poly.entity_id
_entity_poly.type
_entity_poly.pdbx_seq_one_letter_code
_entity_poly.pdbx_strand_id
1 'polypeptide(L)'
;MPSSFRARGLLVLLLCAAAAAAGCSVPLPDGTASDTGVTGSSVTIVEAFPPGTIDADSIRQPYVSVGSGSPAANPELALIFEGSYGMNYQSIGMRATVEREPFVIEYAVVPKTENPHYAFLICTVRDDGTGTAVIEEGYNRIYSSERTKQIIIRKPGVYHLTWHGAMLDLTVRLYAGR
;
A
#
# COMPACT_ATOMS: atom_id res chain seq x y z
N MET A 1 -27.36 60.19 21.12
CA MET A 1 -26.08 60.01 21.84
C MET A 1 -25.13 59.21 20.94
N PRO A 2 -24.17 59.86 20.25
CA PRO A 2 -23.07 59.16 19.61
C PRO A 2 -21.79 59.33 20.42
N SER A 3 -21.16 58.23 20.83
CA SER A 3 -19.81 58.25 21.42
C SER A 3 -18.79 57.91 20.35
N SER A 4 -17.83 58.82 20.20
CA SER A 4 -16.67 58.74 19.32
C SER A 4 -15.44 58.16 20.03
N PHE A 5 -14.37 57.93 19.25
CA PHE A 5 -12.94 57.84 19.63
C PHE A 5 -12.44 56.46 20.14
N ARG A 6 -11.27 55.94 19.77
CA ARG A 6 -10.15 56.46 18.98
C ARG A 6 -9.24 55.30 18.51
N ALA A 7 -8.51 55.56 17.42
CA ALA A 7 -7.51 54.73 16.77
C ALA A 7 -6.31 54.30 17.65
N ARG A 8 -5.63 53.22 17.24
CA ARG A 8 -4.15 53.09 17.16
C ARG A 8 -3.77 51.71 16.60
N GLY A 9 -2.85 51.65 15.63
CA GLY A 9 -2.08 50.43 15.35
C GLY A 9 -1.84 50.13 13.88
N LEU A 10 -0.87 50.84 13.30
CA LEU A 10 -0.22 50.54 12.01
C LEU A 10 0.62 49.26 12.12
N LEU A 11 0.41 48.28 11.23
CA LEU A 11 1.50 47.44 10.70
C LEU A 11 1.13 46.90 9.31
N VAL A 12 1.87 47.34 8.31
CA VAL A 12 1.81 46.90 6.91
C VAL A 12 3.00 45.98 6.66
N LEU A 13 2.81 45.01 5.75
CA LEU A 13 3.75 44.04 5.17
C LEU A 13 4.13 42.82 6.05
N LEU A 14 3.67 41.63 5.68
CA LEU A 14 4.39 40.84 4.66
C LEU A 14 3.56 39.65 4.17
N LEU A 15 3.69 39.44 2.87
CA LEU A 15 3.30 38.31 2.07
C LEU A 15 3.68 36.96 2.71
N CYS A 16 2.72 36.05 2.88
CA CYS A 16 2.94 34.61 2.77
C CYS A 16 1.61 33.94 2.44
N ALA A 17 1.33 33.83 1.14
CA ALA A 17 0.35 32.91 0.62
C ALA A 17 0.87 31.48 0.81
N ALA A 18 0.55 30.85 1.93
CA ALA A 18 0.60 29.40 2.02
C ALA A 18 -0.78 28.90 1.58
N ALA A 19 -0.91 28.64 0.28
CA ALA A 19 -1.99 27.82 -0.24
C ALA A 19 -1.91 26.47 0.50
N ALA A 20 -2.82 26.27 1.44
CA ALA A 20 -3.07 24.96 2.02
C ALA A 20 -3.57 24.08 0.88
N ALA A 21 -2.65 23.34 0.27
CA ALA A 21 -3.02 22.20 -0.54
C ALA A 21 -3.83 21.29 0.40
N ALA A 22 -5.13 21.20 0.12
CA ALA A 22 -6.00 20.18 0.66
C ALA A 22 -5.49 18.83 0.13
N GLY A 23 -4.40 18.33 0.72
CA GLY A 23 -4.08 16.93 0.70
C GLY A 23 -5.21 16.25 1.44
N CYS A 24 -6.12 15.64 0.70
CA CYS A 24 -7.05 14.67 1.26
C CYS A 24 -6.19 13.54 1.83
N SER A 25 -5.76 13.66 3.09
CA SER A 25 -5.08 12.61 3.80
C SER A 25 -6.14 11.54 4.05
N VAL A 26 -6.14 10.52 3.20
CA VAL A 26 -6.90 9.29 3.46
C VAL A 26 -6.49 8.83 4.87
N PRO A 27 -7.42 8.65 5.81
CA PRO A 27 -7.08 8.19 7.15
C PRO A 27 -6.38 6.83 7.01
N LEU A 28 -5.10 6.82 7.34
CA LEU A 28 -4.32 5.60 7.42
C LEU A 28 -4.92 4.75 8.55
N PRO A 29 -5.19 3.45 8.34
CA PRO A 29 -5.45 2.57 9.46
C PRO A 29 -4.23 2.57 10.39
N ASP A 30 -4.45 2.49 11.70
CA ASP A 30 -3.48 2.54 12.80
C ASP A 30 -2.17 1.79 12.49
N GLY A 31 -1.26 2.46 11.77
CA GLY A 31 -0.19 1.79 11.08
C GLY A 31 0.98 2.71 10.86
N THR A 32 2.16 2.12 10.91
CA THR A 32 3.42 2.80 10.67
C THR A 32 3.90 2.43 9.28
N ALA A 33 4.23 3.41 8.46
CA ALA A 33 4.76 3.21 7.12
C ALA A 33 6.04 4.02 6.97
N SER A 34 7.06 3.42 6.36
CA SER A 34 8.30 4.09 6.01
C SER A 34 8.60 3.83 4.54
N ASP A 35 8.76 4.91 3.78
CA ASP A 35 9.32 4.87 2.42
C ASP A 35 10.84 5.05 2.53
N THR A 36 11.59 4.08 2.03
CA THR A 36 13.05 4.11 2.03
C THR A 36 13.63 4.76 0.77
N GLY A 37 12.80 5.08 -0.23
CA GLY A 37 13.15 5.88 -1.40
C GLY A 37 14.43 5.40 -2.10
N VAL A 38 14.32 4.36 -2.92
CA VAL A 38 15.42 3.93 -3.80
C VAL A 38 15.33 4.72 -5.10
N THR A 39 16.45 5.19 -5.65
CA THR A 39 16.44 6.00 -6.88
C THR A 39 15.66 5.29 -8.00
N GLY A 40 14.53 5.87 -8.38
CA GLY A 40 13.66 5.35 -9.45
C GLY A 40 12.50 4.45 -9.01
N SER A 41 12.40 4.01 -7.75
CA SER A 41 11.24 3.24 -7.28
C SER A 41 10.69 3.81 -5.99
N SER A 42 9.36 3.93 -5.93
CA SER A 42 8.68 4.58 -4.81
C SER A 42 7.31 3.97 -4.56
N VAL A 43 6.82 4.12 -3.33
CA VAL A 43 5.50 3.64 -2.93
C VAL A 43 4.74 4.76 -2.25
N THR A 44 3.51 4.97 -2.70
CA THR A 44 2.62 5.98 -2.13
C THR A 44 1.33 5.30 -1.66
N ILE A 45 0.79 5.77 -0.53
CA ILE A 45 -0.52 5.31 -0.07
C ILE A 45 -1.59 6.04 -0.88
N VAL A 46 -2.57 5.28 -1.35
CA VAL A 46 -3.67 5.77 -2.19
C VAL A 46 -4.98 5.15 -1.74
N GLU A 47 -6.08 5.58 -2.35
CA GLU A 47 -7.38 4.92 -2.14
C GLU A 47 -7.33 3.47 -2.62
N ALA A 48 -7.89 2.57 -1.82
CA ALA A 48 -8.02 1.17 -2.17
C ALA A 48 -9.07 0.99 -3.27
N PHE A 49 -8.80 0.13 -4.25
CA PHE A 49 -9.90 -0.34 -5.10
C PHE A 49 -10.84 -1.20 -4.24
N PRO A 50 -12.15 -1.18 -4.50
CA PRO A 50 -13.04 -2.12 -3.84
C PRO A 50 -12.60 -3.55 -4.17
N PRO A 51 -12.68 -4.50 -3.21
CA PRO A 51 -12.42 -5.89 -3.49
C PRO A 51 -13.42 -6.35 -4.57
N GLY A 52 -12.90 -6.79 -5.71
CA GLY A 52 -13.69 -7.33 -6.81
C GLY A 52 -13.25 -8.74 -7.12
N THR A 53 -14.17 -9.60 -7.54
CA THR A 53 -13.81 -10.89 -8.14
C THR A 53 -12.97 -10.65 -9.38
N ILE A 54 -11.72 -11.10 -9.36
CA ILE A 54 -10.91 -11.24 -10.57
C ILE A 54 -11.67 -12.11 -11.59
N ASP A 55 -11.70 -11.67 -12.84
CA ASP A 55 -12.16 -12.51 -13.95
C ASP A 55 -11.22 -13.72 -14.08
N ALA A 56 -11.77 -14.91 -14.31
CA ALA A 56 -11.00 -16.15 -14.40
C ALA A 56 -9.92 -16.13 -15.50
N ASP A 57 -10.03 -15.22 -16.47
CA ASP A 57 -9.03 -15.02 -17.53
C ASP A 57 -7.85 -14.11 -17.11
N SER A 58 -7.90 -13.50 -15.92
CA SER A 58 -6.83 -12.68 -15.33
C SER A 58 -5.95 -13.44 -14.33
N ILE A 59 -6.07 -14.77 -14.30
CA ILE A 59 -5.36 -15.65 -13.38
C ILE A 59 -3.87 -15.71 -13.73
N ARG A 60 -3.05 -15.12 -12.84
CA ARG A 60 -1.57 -15.19 -12.78
C ARG A 60 -0.89 -15.04 -14.14
N GLN A 61 -0.64 -13.79 -14.50
CA GLN A 61 0.18 -13.47 -15.65
C GLN A 61 1.52 -14.24 -15.62
N PRO A 62 2.08 -14.67 -16.78
CA PRO A 62 3.24 -15.58 -16.83
C PRO A 62 4.51 -14.99 -16.20
N TYR A 63 4.57 -13.68 -16.02
CA TYR A 63 5.68 -12.98 -15.36
C TYR A 63 5.55 -12.91 -13.84
N VAL A 64 4.50 -13.52 -13.27
CA VAL A 64 4.19 -13.49 -11.84
C VAL A 64 4.41 -14.87 -11.23
N SER A 65 5.06 -14.91 -10.06
CA SER A 65 5.17 -16.13 -9.27
C SER A 65 4.88 -15.85 -7.80
N VAL A 66 4.32 -16.84 -7.11
CA VAL A 66 4.09 -16.81 -5.66
C VAL A 66 4.98 -17.86 -5.00
N GLY A 67 5.58 -17.49 -3.88
CA GLY A 67 6.41 -18.40 -3.10
C GLY A 67 6.47 -17.99 -1.64
N SER A 68 7.37 -18.64 -0.91
CA SER A 68 7.72 -18.34 0.47
C SER A 68 9.23 -18.16 0.57
N GLY A 69 9.65 -17.17 1.37
CA GLY A 69 11.06 -16.79 1.51
C GLY A 69 11.21 -15.31 1.86
N SER A 70 12.39 -14.92 2.37
CA SER A 70 12.67 -13.53 2.71
C SER A 70 13.50 -12.87 1.60
N PRO A 71 12.93 -11.92 0.83
CA PRO A 71 13.67 -11.15 -0.18
C PRO A 71 14.77 -10.27 0.41
N ALA A 72 14.73 -9.96 1.71
CA ALA A 72 15.72 -9.13 2.38
C ALA A 72 17.16 -9.66 2.29
N ALA A 73 17.35 -10.97 2.08
CA ALA A 73 18.67 -11.59 1.96
C ALA A 73 19.28 -11.45 0.55
N ASN A 74 18.50 -11.03 -0.46
CA ASN A 74 18.99 -10.91 -1.83
C ASN A 74 19.68 -9.56 -2.05
N PRO A 75 20.99 -9.51 -2.37
CA PRO A 75 21.72 -8.26 -2.58
C PRO A 75 21.27 -7.48 -3.82
N GLU A 76 20.56 -8.11 -4.76
CA GLU A 76 20.02 -7.46 -5.97
C GLU A 76 18.71 -6.71 -5.71
N LEU A 77 18.12 -6.87 -4.51
CA LEU A 77 16.87 -6.22 -4.13
C LEU A 77 17.12 -5.08 -3.14
N ALA A 78 16.41 -3.99 -3.33
CA ALA A 78 16.34 -2.89 -2.37
C ALA A 78 14.93 -2.80 -1.79
N LEU A 79 14.86 -2.66 -0.46
CA LEU A 79 13.60 -2.32 0.22
C LEU A 79 13.20 -0.91 -0.21
N ILE A 80 11.99 -0.78 -0.77
CA ILE A 80 11.41 0.50 -1.18
C ILE A 80 10.31 0.95 -0.22
N PHE A 81 9.71 0.02 0.53
CA PHE A 81 8.65 0.35 1.47
C PHE A 81 8.50 -0.73 2.54
N GLU A 82 8.23 -0.32 3.77
CA GLU A 82 7.79 -1.19 4.85
C GLU A 82 6.60 -0.56 5.57
N GLY A 83 5.58 -1.36 5.85
CA GLY A 83 4.38 -0.93 6.57
C GLY A 83 3.84 -2.01 7.48
N SER A 84 3.27 -1.61 8.62
CA SER A 84 2.53 -2.49 9.53
C SER A 84 1.16 -1.92 9.84
N TYR A 85 0.13 -2.76 9.81
CA TYR A 85 -1.27 -2.34 9.92
C TYR A 85 -2.08 -3.33 10.74
N GLY A 86 -2.88 -2.84 11.69
CA GLY A 86 -3.94 -3.63 12.31
C GLY A 86 -5.15 -3.69 11.39
N MET A 87 -5.52 -4.86 10.86
CA MET A 87 -6.64 -5.02 9.93
C MET A 87 -7.92 -5.45 10.66
N ASN A 88 -8.97 -4.62 10.58
CA ASN A 88 -10.30 -4.90 11.15
C ASN A 88 -11.41 -4.54 10.15
N TYR A 89 -11.67 -5.43 9.19
CA TYR A 89 -12.65 -5.26 8.10
C TYR A 89 -12.42 -4.00 7.28
N GLN A 90 -11.18 -3.79 6.84
CA GLN A 90 -10.78 -2.58 6.14
C GLN A 90 -9.85 -2.87 4.97
N SER A 91 -9.65 -1.83 4.15
CA SER A 91 -8.82 -1.89 2.95
C SER A 91 -7.75 -0.81 2.95
N ILE A 92 -6.58 -1.14 2.41
CA ILE A 92 -5.45 -0.22 2.20
C ILE A 92 -5.07 -0.26 0.73
N GLY A 93 -4.97 0.92 0.10
CA GLY A 93 -4.46 1.08 -1.25
C GLY A 93 -3.00 1.53 -1.24
N MET A 94 -2.19 0.96 -2.11
CA MET A 94 -0.81 1.40 -2.34
C MET A 94 -0.56 1.50 -3.83
N ARG A 95 0.13 2.55 -4.26
CA ARG A 95 0.61 2.71 -5.64
C ARG A 95 2.13 2.62 -5.63
N ALA A 96 2.65 1.56 -6.20
CA ALA A 96 4.08 1.28 -6.33
C ALA A 96 4.55 1.62 -7.74
N THR A 97 5.52 2.51 -7.86
CA THR A 97 6.24 2.76 -9.12
C THR A 97 7.54 1.97 -9.08
N VAL A 98 7.73 1.05 -10.04
CA VAL A 98 8.90 0.17 -10.10
C VAL A 98 9.61 0.34 -11.43
N GLU A 99 10.78 0.96 -11.40
CA GLU A 99 11.63 1.14 -12.59
C GLU A 99 12.49 -0.07 -12.92
N ARG A 100 12.84 -0.89 -11.92
CA ARG A 100 13.73 -2.05 -12.08
C ARG A 100 13.14 -3.33 -11.51
N GLU A 101 13.18 -4.37 -12.33
CA GLU A 101 12.71 -5.71 -11.96
C GLU A 101 13.73 -6.47 -11.09
N PRO A 102 13.27 -7.47 -10.30
CA PRO A 102 11.87 -7.81 -10.07
C PRO A 102 11.21 -6.91 -9.03
N PHE A 103 9.91 -6.68 -9.16
CA PHE A 103 9.08 -6.16 -8.09
C PHE A 103 8.69 -7.30 -7.16
N VAL A 104 8.98 -7.17 -5.88
CA VAL A 104 8.71 -8.21 -4.89
C VAL A 104 7.86 -7.64 -3.76
N ILE A 105 6.73 -8.30 -3.52
CA ILE A 105 5.78 -7.99 -2.46
C ILE A 105 5.87 -9.11 -1.43
N GLU A 106 6.45 -8.83 -0.28
CA GLU A 106 6.43 -9.72 0.89
C GLU A 106 5.34 -9.26 1.84
N TYR A 107 4.54 -10.20 2.34
CA TYR A 107 3.62 -9.93 3.43
C TYR A 107 3.62 -11.03 4.47
N ALA A 108 3.39 -10.62 5.71
CA ALA A 108 3.23 -11.50 6.85
C ALA A 108 1.95 -11.16 7.62
N VAL A 109 1.28 -12.19 8.12
CA VAL A 109 0.03 -12.06 8.89
C VAL A 109 0.13 -12.67 10.27
N VAL A 110 -0.43 -11.97 11.25
CA VAL A 110 -0.66 -12.48 12.60
C VAL A 110 -2.17 -12.44 12.87
N PRO A 111 -2.88 -13.58 12.79
CA PRO A 111 -4.32 -13.59 13.01
C PRO A 111 -4.65 -13.27 14.47
N LYS A 112 -5.71 -12.49 14.70
CA LYS A 112 -6.26 -12.17 16.03
C LYS A 112 -7.29 -13.20 16.51
N THR A 113 -7.64 -14.14 15.63
CA THR A 113 -8.53 -15.27 15.92
C THR A 113 -8.10 -16.48 15.12
N GLU A 114 -8.25 -17.66 15.71
CA GLU A 114 -7.95 -18.94 15.04
C GLU A 114 -9.07 -19.37 14.07
N ASN A 115 -10.21 -18.66 14.01
CA ASN A 115 -11.26 -18.99 13.06
C ASN A 115 -10.87 -18.52 11.63
N PRO A 116 -10.63 -19.44 10.69
CA PRO A 116 -10.13 -19.10 9.35
C PRO A 116 -11.16 -18.37 8.48
N HIS A 117 -12.43 -18.31 8.90
CA HIS A 117 -13.45 -17.53 8.20
C HIS A 117 -13.44 -16.05 8.62
N TYR A 118 -12.93 -15.74 9.83
CA TYR A 118 -12.95 -14.40 10.40
C TYR A 118 -11.60 -13.68 10.26
N ALA A 119 -10.48 -14.39 10.40
CA ALA A 119 -9.15 -13.86 10.10
C ALA A 119 -8.77 -14.16 8.66
N PHE A 120 -8.78 -13.14 7.80
CA PHE A 120 -8.45 -13.30 6.37
C PHE A 120 -7.77 -12.06 5.80
N LEU A 121 -6.99 -12.28 4.73
CA LEU A 121 -6.37 -11.23 3.93
C LEU A 121 -6.57 -11.54 2.44
N ILE A 122 -6.82 -10.51 1.65
CA ILE A 122 -6.84 -10.54 0.19
C ILE A 122 -5.90 -9.42 -0.27
N CYS A 123 -4.92 -9.78 -1.10
CA CYS A 123 -4.02 -8.88 -1.79
C CYS A 123 -4.34 -8.97 -3.29
N THR A 124 -4.83 -7.87 -3.86
CA THR A 124 -5.03 -7.76 -5.30
C THR A 124 -3.99 -6.81 -5.85
N VAL A 125 -3.22 -7.24 -6.85
CA VAL A 125 -2.25 -6.40 -7.56
C VAL A 125 -2.76 -6.14 -8.97
N ARG A 126 -2.86 -4.86 -9.34
CA ARG A 126 -3.30 -4.41 -10.66
C ARG A 126 -2.18 -3.64 -11.35
N ASP A 127 -2.09 -3.79 -12.66
CA ASP A 127 -1.32 -2.88 -13.51
C ASP A 127 -2.07 -1.53 -13.58
N ASP A 128 -1.42 -0.44 -13.19
CA ASP A 128 -2.04 0.89 -13.07
C ASP A 128 -2.38 1.50 -14.43
N GLY A 129 -1.67 1.11 -15.50
CA GLY A 129 -1.92 1.60 -16.86
C GLY A 129 -3.18 1.00 -17.49
N THR A 130 -3.47 -0.27 -17.21
CA THR A 130 -4.61 -1.00 -17.80
C THR A 130 -5.76 -1.23 -16.82
N GLY A 131 -5.52 -1.11 -15.51
CA GLY A 131 -6.46 -1.49 -14.44
C GLY A 131 -6.63 -3.01 -14.27
N THR A 132 -5.94 -3.81 -15.09
CA THR A 132 -6.06 -5.27 -15.13
C THR A 132 -5.42 -5.86 -13.89
N ALA A 133 -6.12 -6.79 -13.24
CA ALA A 133 -5.52 -7.57 -12.16
C ALA A 133 -4.43 -8.49 -12.73
N VAL A 134 -3.25 -8.39 -12.14
CA VAL A 134 -2.07 -9.17 -12.49
C VAL A 134 -2.02 -10.45 -11.64
N ILE A 135 -2.47 -10.34 -10.38
CA ILE A 135 -2.63 -11.44 -9.45
C ILE A 135 -3.57 -11.05 -8.30
N GLU A 136 -4.26 -12.05 -7.76
CA GLU A 136 -4.80 -12.00 -6.40
C GLU A 136 -4.22 -13.16 -5.60
N GLU A 137 -3.89 -12.89 -4.35
CA GLU A 137 -3.39 -13.87 -3.40
C GLU A 137 -3.83 -13.47 -1.99
N GLY A 138 -3.69 -14.32 -0.99
CA GLY A 138 -4.23 -13.99 0.32
C GLY A 138 -3.82 -14.92 1.45
N TYR A 139 -4.62 -14.89 2.50
CA TYR A 139 -4.52 -15.74 3.68
C TYR A 139 -5.91 -16.23 4.10
N ASN A 140 -6.04 -17.54 4.32
CA ASN A 140 -7.30 -18.24 4.62
C ASN A 140 -8.38 -18.09 3.53
N ARG A 141 -9.61 -18.51 3.84
CA ARG A 141 -10.73 -18.65 2.88
C ARG A 141 -10.36 -19.60 1.73
N ILE A 142 -10.32 -19.08 0.50
CA ILE A 142 -9.90 -19.83 -0.69
C ILE A 142 -8.38 -19.83 -0.88
N TYR A 143 -7.64 -19.05 -0.08
CA TYR A 143 -6.19 -18.95 -0.08
C TYR A 143 -5.57 -19.84 0.99
N SER A 144 -4.28 -20.16 0.85
CA SER A 144 -3.58 -20.95 1.87
C SER A 144 -3.47 -20.20 3.21
N SER A 145 -3.33 -20.97 4.29
CA SER A 145 -3.09 -20.46 5.65
C SER A 145 -1.61 -20.22 5.96
N GLU A 146 -0.75 -20.10 4.96
CA GLU A 146 0.66 -19.72 5.18
C GLU A 146 0.74 -18.27 5.65
N ARG A 147 1.43 -18.06 6.77
CA ARG A 147 1.48 -16.75 7.43
C ARG A 147 2.44 -15.77 6.79
N THR A 148 3.34 -16.23 5.93
CA THR A 148 4.32 -15.40 5.22
C THR A 148 4.33 -15.82 3.76
N LYS A 149 4.17 -14.85 2.87
CA LYS A 149 4.10 -15.09 1.43
C LYS A 149 4.83 -14.00 0.66
N GLN A 150 5.24 -14.37 -0.54
CA GLN A 150 5.92 -13.50 -1.47
C GLN A 150 5.23 -13.58 -2.84
N ILE A 151 4.96 -12.42 -3.44
CA ILE A 151 4.56 -12.27 -4.83
C ILE A 151 5.73 -11.62 -5.57
N ILE A 152 6.18 -12.23 -6.66
CA ILE A 152 7.27 -11.73 -7.50
C ILE A 152 6.70 -11.39 -8.87
N ILE A 153 6.87 -10.15 -9.29
CA ILE A 153 6.47 -9.62 -10.60
C ILE A 153 7.75 -9.27 -11.37
N ARG A 154 8.04 -10.00 -12.45
CA ARG A 154 9.26 -9.83 -13.28
C ARG A 154 9.07 -8.84 -14.42
N LYS A 155 8.38 -7.74 -14.14
CA LYS A 155 8.22 -6.63 -15.08
C LYS A 155 8.26 -5.31 -14.33
N PRO A 156 9.00 -4.31 -14.83
CA PRO A 156 8.85 -2.94 -14.34
C PRO A 156 7.46 -2.42 -14.71
N GLY A 157 6.99 -1.42 -13.97
CA GLY A 157 5.67 -0.86 -14.17
C GLY A 157 5.17 -0.08 -12.96
N VAL A 158 3.96 0.46 -13.11
CA VAL A 158 3.23 1.07 -12.01
C VAL A 158 2.13 0.10 -11.61
N TYR A 159 2.08 -0.24 -10.32
CA TYR A 159 1.15 -1.21 -9.80
C TYR A 159 0.30 -0.60 -8.70
N HIS A 160 -1.00 -0.89 -8.72
CA HIS A 160 -1.90 -0.62 -7.61
C HIS A 160 -2.11 -1.90 -6.81
N LEU A 161 -1.78 -1.85 -5.52
CA LEU A 161 -1.97 -2.93 -4.57
C LEU A 161 -3.15 -2.57 -3.68
N THR A 162 -4.08 -3.50 -3.54
CA THR A 162 -5.18 -3.42 -2.59
C THR A 162 -5.05 -4.52 -1.57
N TRP A 163 -4.96 -4.15 -0.30
CA TRP A 163 -4.97 -5.07 0.83
C TRP A 163 -6.33 -4.97 1.51
N HIS A 164 -7.13 -6.02 1.46
CA HIS A 164 -8.39 -6.11 2.19
C HIS A 164 -8.30 -7.20 3.24
N GLY A 165 -8.58 -6.90 4.50
CA GLY A 165 -8.42 -7.88 5.56
C GLY A 165 -9.23 -7.62 6.81
N ALA A 166 -9.38 -8.67 7.62
CA ALA A 166 -10.10 -8.62 8.89
C ALA A 166 -9.43 -9.49 9.95
N MET A 167 -9.56 -9.03 11.20
CA MET A 167 -9.13 -9.73 12.42
C MET A 167 -7.69 -10.26 12.36
N LEU A 168 -6.74 -9.43 11.89
CA LEU A 168 -5.32 -9.76 11.85
C LEU A 168 -4.45 -8.52 11.96
N ASP A 169 -3.16 -8.70 12.22
CA ASP A 169 -2.13 -7.71 11.96
C ASP A 169 -1.37 -8.10 10.68
N LEU A 170 -1.08 -7.11 9.85
CA LEU A 170 -0.44 -7.24 8.55
C LEU A 170 0.90 -6.48 8.58
N THR A 171 1.97 -7.14 8.17
CA THR A 171 3.24 -6.50 7.81
C THR A 171 3.45 -6.65 6.31
N VAL A 172 3.78 -5.55 5.64
CA VAL A 172 4.09 -5.51 4.20
C VAL A 172 5.50 -4.98 4.01
N ARG A 173 6.28 -5.64 3.17
CA ARG A 173 7.56 -5.14 2.68
C ARG A 173 7.60 -5.24 1.17
N LEU A 174 7.97 -4.14 0.52
CA LEU A 174 8.05 -4.05 -0.92
C LEU A 174 9.51 -3.84 -1.31
N TYR A 175 9.96 -4.59 -2.31
CA TYR A 175 11.31 -4.50 -2.84
C TYR A 175 11.29 -4.31 -4.35
N ALA A 176 12.28 -3.59 -4.87
CA ALA A 176 12.55 -3.46 -6.30
C ALA A 176 13.98 -3.88 -6.62
N GLY A 177 14.28 -4.15 -7.89
CA GLY A 177 15.65 -4.37 -8.35
C GLY A 177 16.54 -3.14 -8.13
N ARG A 178 17.82 -3.38 -7.84
CA ARG A 178 18.85 -2.32 -7.68
C ARG A 178 19.40 -1.80 -9.00
#